data_AF-A0A3D0FRE9-F1
#
_entry.id   AF-A0A3D0FRE9-F1
#
_cell.length_a   1.000
_cell.length_b   1.000
_cell.length_c   1.000
_cell.angle_alpha   90.00
_cell.angle_beta   90.00
_cell.angle_gamma   90.00
#
_symmetry.space_group_name_H-M   'P 1'
#
loop_
_entity.id
_entity.type
_entity.pdbx_description
1 polymer ?
#
loop_
_entity_poly.entity_id
_entity_poly.type
_entity_poly.pdbx_seq_one_letter_code
_entity_poly.pdbx_strand_id
1 'polypeptide(L)'
;MAQRSFKTDESFLEKLAIGAIGTQKALENLKQQGHKPVELERGSTGYKIWKSIKIKRVRVPEILCINSGIRVESRAKTNLVISMSHSSADETRGWDFGLKNEDYVALVVCEKSGEEPIDWTADENVQYIKVADLRDAFDANKVIQERPKGAQEGFETRLTWPCSVASSDGTITEISNRLKFRRLSDNRTISLALSKKGIELTPCVSEGQTIKRYQILSSVAPISKEVPQKNIDLESYYRKLLSSTSISDRYGAAKAYSFLNQRFDDVPLTERIKDGAEHIYVKLEAASALARADSSLGYEFIESVLASDYLEHRLEAVIILGELMSEHSAQLLIQVLVDNTQHEEIRGGAAWALGELNLKSSIPSLISAFNEVSLPIRVEAARSLKRMCNSYVDVVLNSFREATEAERPGISWALGNYGKWDLADLVAKIDQGSLDMRQWGAYIIGTSDPNRIINDIENLKKIDPQLYFAVTVLWKITSSWIYQLKEY
;
A
#
# COMPACT_ATOMS: atom_id res chain seq x y z
N MET A 1 -20.54 11.29 29.77
CA MET A 1 -19.99 11.93 28.56
C MET A 1 -19.99 10.91 27.44
N ALA A 2 -20.50 11.29 26.28
CA ALA A 2 -20.77 10.38 25.17
C ALA A 2 -19.51 9.66 24.68
N GLN A 3 -19.59 8.33 24.64
CA GLN A 3 -18.61 7.43 24.06
C GLN A 3 -18.58 7.66 22.54
N ARG A 4 -17.73 8.58 22.08
CA ARG A 4 -17.41 8.70 20.66
C ARG A 4 -16.66 7.43 20.27
N SER A 5 -17.35 6.55 19.55
CA SER A 5 -16.76 5.39 18.87
C SER A 5 -15.72 5.87 17.87
N PHE A 6 -14.47 5.98 18.32
CA PHE A 6 -13.33 6.03 17.43
C PHE A 6 -13.16 4.61 16.91
N LYS A 7 -13.27 4.41 15.59
CA LYS A 7 -12.66 3.23 14.96
C LYS A 7 -11.21 3.20 15.46
N THR A 8 -10.79 2.11 16.07
CA THR A 8 -9.39 1.96 16.50
C THR A 8 -8.50 2.15 15.27
N ASP A 9 -7.31 2.74 15.45
CA ASP A 9 -6.29 2.87 14.39
C ASP A 9 -6.08 1.51 13.68
N GLU A 10 -6.28 0.41 14.41
CA GLU A 10 -6.26 -0.97 13.97
C GLU A 10 -7.32 -1.31 12.90
N SER A 11 -8.61 -1.01 13.14
CA SER A 11 -9.67 -1.28 12.15
C SER A 11 -9.52 -0.43 10.89
N PHE A 12 -8.94 0.77 11.02
CA PHE A 12 -8.61 1.60 9.86
C PHE A 12 -7.42 1.03 9.08
N LEU A 13 -6.35 0.64 9.77
CA LEU A 13 -5.19 -0.03 9.19
C LEU A 13 -5.58 -1.31 8.45
N GLU A 14 -6.47 -2.11 9.01
CA GLU A 14 -6.96 -3.35 8.41
C GLU A 14 -7.62 -3.10 7.04
N LYS A 15 -8.44 -2.05 6.94
CA LYS A 15 -9.08 -1.66 5.66
C LYS A 15 -8.08 -1.18 4.62
N LEU A 16 -7.07 -0.42 5.05
CA LEU A 16 -5.99 0.02 4.17
C LEU A 16 -5.16 -1.18 3.68
N ALA A 17 -4.85 -2.12 4.57
CA ALA A 17 -4.11 -3.33 4.22
C ALA A 17 -4.86 -4.17 3.18
N ILE A 18 -6.17 -4.40 3.37
CA ILE A 18 -7.03 -5.09 2.39
C ILE A 18 -6.96 -4.38 1.03
N GLY A 19 -7.13 -3.05 1.00
CA GLY A 19 -7.04 -2.25 -0.23
C GLY A 19 -5.70 -2.40 -0.93
N ALA A 20 -4.60 -2.21 -0.19
CA ALA A 20 -3.24 -2.33 -0.67
C ALA A 20 -2.94 -3.70 -1.29
N ILE A 21 -3.31 -4.78 -0.59
CA ILE A 21 -3.08 -6.16 -1.02
C ILE A 21 -3.92 -6.50 -2.25
N GLY A 22 -5.16 -6.01 -2.32
CA GLY A 22 -5.97 -6.14 -3.54
C GLY A 22 -5.38 -5.40 -4.73
N THR A 23 -4.88 -4.18 -4.54
CA THR A 23 -4.21 -3.41 -5.61
C THR A 23 -2.93 -4.09 -6.09
N GLN A 24 -2.09 -4.60 -5.17
CA GLN A 24 -0.91 -5.40 -5.52
C GLN A 24 -1.31 -6.61 -6.37
N LYS A 25 -2.37 -7.32 -5.99
CA LYS A 25 -2.86 -8.48 -6.75
C LYS A 25 -3.39 -8.12 -8.14
N ALA A 26 -4.12 -7.01 -8.26
CA ALA A 26 -4.58 -6.50 -9.54
C ALA A 26 -3.40 -6.11 -10.46
N LEU A 27 -2.37 -5.45 -9.92
CA LEU A 27 -1.13 -5.15 -10.65
C LEU A 27 -0.44 -6.43 -11.15
N GLU A 28 -0.30 -7.44 -10.30
CA GLU A 28 0.28 -8.74 -10.68
C GLU A 28 -0.52 -9.42 -11.80
N ASN A 29 -1.85 -9.47 -11.65
CA ASN A 29 -2.72 -10.10 -12.64
C ASN A 29 -2.68 -9.39 -13.99
N LEU A 30 -2.69 -8.05 -14.00
CA LEU A 30 -2.54 -7.25 -15.23
C LEU A 30 -1.18 -7.49 -15.90
N LYS A 31 -0.09 -7.61 -15.12
CA LYS A 31 1.24 -7.98 -15.66
C LYS A 31 1.22 -9.36 -16.33
N GLN A 32 0.58 -10.35 -15.69
CA GLN A 32 0.43 -11.70 -16.26
C GLN A 32 -0.35 -11.70 -17.57
N GLN A 33 -1.30 -10.79 -17.74
CA GLN A 33 -2.04 -10.57 -18.98
C GLN A 33 -1.25 -9.80 -20.06
N GLY A 34 -0.01 -9.39 -19.80
CA GLY A 34 0.85 -8.68 -20.74
C GLY A 34 0.75 -7.15 -20.71
N HIS A 35 0.05 -6.58 -19.72
CA HIS A 35 0.03 -5.12 -19.52
C HIS A 35 1.31 -4.62 -18.83
N LYS A 36 1.53 -3.31 -18.87
CA LYS A 36 2.56 -2.59 -18.09
C LYS A 36 1.90 -1.71 -17.04
N PRO A 37 1.29 -2.28 -15.99
CA PRO A 37 0.57 -1.53 -14.99
C PRO A 37 1.53 -0.87 -13.98
N VAL A 38 1.21 0.36 -13.61
CA VAL A 38 1.87 1.12 -12.55
C VAL A 38 0.84 1.70 -11.61
N GLU A 39 1.28 2.03 -10.40
CA GLU A 39 0.47 2.79 -9.46
C GLU A 39 0.21 4.19 -10.00
N LEU A 40 -1.07 4.53 -10.17
CA LEU A 40 -1.53 5.86 -10.57
C LEU A 40 -1.86 6.70 -9.33
N GLU A 41 -2.66 6.16 -8.41
CA GLU A 41 -2.86 6.75 -7.09
C GLU A 41 -1.71 6.36 -6.15
N ARG A 42 -0.83 7.32 -5.86
CA ARG A 42 0.34 7.14 -5.00
C ARG A 42 -0.05 6.59 -3.62
N GLY A 43 0.63 5.51 -3.20
CA GLY A 43 0.41 4.81 -1.95
C GLY A 43 -0.73 3.79 -1.98
N SER A 44 -1.40 3.54 -3.11
CA SER A 44 -2.50 2.58 -3.21
C SER A 44 -2.07 1.11 -3.08
N THR A 45 -0.77 0.82 -3.15
CA THR A 45 -0.16 -0.49 -2.84
C THR A 45 0.41 -0.57 -1.42
N GLY A 46 0.31 0.51 -0.63
CA GLY A 46 0.78 0.56 0.76
C GLY A 46 -0.34 0.91 1.73
N TYR A 47 -0.06 0.76 3.02
CA TYR A 47 -1.00 1.06 4.11
C TYR A 47 -0.41 2.06 5.12
N LYS A 48 0.53 2.90 4.66
CA LYS A 48 1.13 3.97 5.47
C LYS A 48 0.06 4.99 5.84
N ILE A 49 -0.08 5.27 7.14
CA ILE A 49 -1.01 6.26 7.67
C ILE A 49 -0.23 7.51 8.09
N TRP A 50 -0.62 8.65 7.54
CA TRP A 50 -0.24 9.98 8.01
C TRP A 50 -1.34 10.47 8.96
N LYS A 51 -0.98 10.71 10.22
CA LYS A 51 -1.92 10.99 11.31
C LYS A 51 -2.32 12.47 11.39
N SER A 52 -1.41 13.40 11.09
CA SER A 52 -1.64 14.83 11.33
C SER A 52 -1.89 15.61 10.04
N ILE A 53 -1.22 15.26 8.95
CA ILE A 53 -1.28 15.91 7.64
C ILE A 53 -2.14 15.04 6.73
N LYS A 54 -3.32 15.54 6.35
CA LYS A 54 -4.22 14.87 5.42
C LYS A 54 -3.95 15.32 4.00
N ILE A 55 -3.37 14.44 3.19
CA ILE A 55 -3.20 14.66 1.75
C ILE A 55 -4.51 14.35 1.03
N LYS A 56 -5.03 15.32 0.27
CA LYS A 56 -6.17 15.12 -0.64
C LYS A 56 -5.67 15.21 -2.08
N ARG A 57 -5.32 14.06 -2.68
CA ARG A 57 -4.81 13.98 -4.06
C ARG A 57 -5.93 14.12 -5.09
N VAL A 58 -5.53 14.19 -6.36
CA VAL A 58 -6.46 14.09 -7.50
C VAL A 58 -7.18 12.75 -7.44
N ARG A 59 -8.52 12.75 -7.57
CA ARG A 59 -9.29 11.51 -7.65
C ARG A 59 -9.00 10.81 -8.98
N VAL A 60 -8.33 9.67 -8.92
CA VAL A 60 -7.95 8.83 -10.06
C VAL A 60 -8.10 7.36 -9.66
N PRO A 61 -8.23 6.44 -10.63
CA PRO A 61 -8.11 5.01 -10.36
C PRO A 61 -6.75 4.65 -9.76
N GLU A 62 -6.67 3.56 -9.01
CA GLU A 62 -5.41 3.14 -8.36
C GLU A 62 -4.32 2.76 -9.39
N ILE A 63 -4.69 2.23 -10.56
CA ILE A 63 -3.75 1.63 -11.53
C ILE A 63 -3.86 2.29 -12.91
N LEU A 64 -2.72 2.47 -13.58
CA LEU A 64 -2.61 2.83 -15.01
C LEU A 64 -1.77 1.79 -15.77
N CYS A 65 -2.32 1.20 -16.82
CA CYS A 65 -1.59 0.38 -17.78
C CYS A 65 -0.89 1.28 -18.82
N ILE A 66 0.41 1.52 -18.63
CA ILE A 66 1.20 2.47 -19.45
C ILE A 66 1.12 2.15 -20.95
N ASN A 67 1.15 0.87 -21.30
CA ASN A 67 1.17 0.41 -22.70
C ASN A 67 -0.15 0.60 -23.46
N SER A 68 -1.27 0.85 -22.77
CA SER A 68 -2.61 0.94 -23.35
C SER A 68 -3.37 2.23 -22.99
N GLY A 69 -2.94 2.91 -21.92
CA GLY A 69 -3.65 4.05 -21.34
C GLY A 69 -4.90 3.66 -20.57
N ILE A 70 -5.17 2.36 -20.38
CA ILE A 70 -6.31 1.85 -19.61
C ILE A 70 -6.04 2.06 -18.13
N ARG A 71 -7.03 2.56 -17.39
CA ARG A 71 -6.96 2.74 -15.95
C ARG A 71 -7.87 1.76 -15.24
N VAL A 72 -7.47 1.34 -14.05
CA VAL A 72 -8.18 0.31 -13.28
C VAL A 72 -8.34 0.75 -11.84
N GLU A 73 -9.58 0.81 -11.37
CA GLU A 73 -9.91 0.99 -9.95
C GLU A 73 -9.87 -0.38 -9.27
N SER A 74 -9.06 -0.53 -8.22
CA SER A 74 -8.95 -1.75 -7.45
C SER A 74 -9.96 -1.77 -6.31
N ARG A 75 -10.77 -2.84 -6.23
CA ARG A 75 -11.76 -3.05 -5.18
C ARG A 75 -11.56 -4.40 -4.52
N ALA A 76 -10.75 -4.37 -3.46
CA ALA A 76 -10.57 -5.47 -2.54
C ALA A 76 -11.82 -5.70 -1.66
N LYS A 77 -12.21 -6.96 -1.45
CA LYS A 77 -13.39 -7.36 -0.68
C LYS A 77 -13.09 -8.59 0.18
N THR A 78 -13.54 -8.59 1.43
CA THR A 78 -13.53 -9.80 2.28
C THR A 78 -14.73 -10.71 1.98
N ASN A 79 -15.81 -10.14 1.44
CA ASN A 79 -16.94 -10.86 0.88
C ASN A 79 -17.25 -10.27 -0.51
N LEU A 80 -17.12 -11.08 -1.55
CA LEU A 80 -17.19 -10.60 -2.93
C LEU A 80 -18.60 -10.12 -3.27
N VAL A 81 -18.72 -8.79 -3.40
CA VAL A 81 -19.91 -8.09 -3.86
C VAL A 81 -19.45 -6.89 -4.68
N ILE A 82 -20.06 -6.68 -5.85
CA ILE A 82 -19.84 -5.50 -6.67
C ILE A 82 -20.51 -4.31 -5.96
N SER A 83 -19.71 -3.51 -5.25
CA SER A 83 -20.26 -2.40 -4.45
C SER A 83 -19.29 -1.24 -4.29
N MET A 84 -19.86 -0.04 -4.30
CA MET A 84 -19.15 1.25 -4.18
C MET A 84 -19.83 2.15 -3.15
N SER A 85 -19.06 3.06 -2.56
CA SER A 85 -19.60 4.18 -1.79
C SER A 85 -20.09 5.26 -2.75
N HIS A 86 -21.19 5.93 -2.40
CA HIS A 86 -21.80 6.96 -3.24
C HIS A 86 -22.42 8.08 -2.40
N SER A 87 -22.16 9.32 -2.80
CA SER A 87 -22.90 10.49 -2.34
C SER A 87 -23.68 11.11 -3.48
N SER A 88 -24.98 11.31 -3.28
CA SER A 88 -25.81 12.15 -4.16
C SER A 88 -25.77 13.62 -3.75
N ALA A 89 -25.17 13.96 -2.61
CA ALA A 89 -25.09 15.32 -2.07
C ALA A 89 -23.76 16.02 -2.39
N ASP A 90 -22.75 15.26 -2.78
CA ASP A 90 -21.41 15.73 -3.10
C ASP A 90 -20.92 14.97 -4.33
N GLU A 91 -20.92 15.63 -5.49
CA GLU A 91 -20.53 15.03 -6.77
C GLU A 91 -19.09 14.48 -6.73
N THR A 92 -18.21 15.10 -5.93
CA THR A 92 -16.81 14.64 -5.78
C THR A 92 -16.70 13.31 -5.03
N ARG A 93 -17.80 12.87 -4.41
CA ARG A 93 -17.98 11.57 -3.74
C ARG A 93 -18.97 10.67 -4.49
N GLY A 94 -19.25 10.98 -5.75
CA GLY A 94 -19.89 10.05 -6.68
C GLY A 94 -19.09 8.76 -6.78
N TRP A 95 -19.77 7.62 -7.01
CA TRP A 95 -19.09 6.31 -7.00
C TRP A 95 -18.11 6.17 -8.16
N ASP A 96 -18.36 6.90 -9.23
CA ASP A 96 -17.62 6.95 -10.48
C ASP A 96 -16.89 8.30 -10.70
N PHE A 97 -16.83 9.15 -9.67
CA PHE A 97 -16.10 10.41 -9.77
C PHE A 97 -14.61 10.14 -10.04
N GLY A 98 -14.09 10.73 -11.13
CA GLY A 98 -12.73 10.48 -11.63
C GLY A 98 -12.59 9.28 -12.59
N LEU A 99 -13.64 8.46 -12.75
CA LEU A 99 -13.65 7.31 -13.66
C LEU A 99 -14.19 7.67 -15.04
N LYS A 100 -13.60 7.09 -16.08
CA LYS A 100 -14.02 7.16 -17.48
C LYS A 100 -14.76 5.91 -17.91
N ASN A 101 -15.52 5.99 -19.00
CA ASN A 101 -16.26 4.85 -19.54
C ASN A 101 -15.35 3.68 -19.94
N GLU A 102 -14.14 3.98 -20.40
CA GLU A 102 -13.12 3.02 -20.79
C GLU A 102 -12.29 2.45 -19.64
N ASP A 103 -12.44 2.96 -18.42
CA ASP A 103 -11.77 2.41 -17.24
C ASP A 103 -12.43 1.09 -16.82
N TYR A 104 -11.71 0.33 -15.98
CA TYR A 104 -12.18 -0.92 -15.42
C TYR A 104 -12.17 -0.87 -13.89
N VAL A 105 -13.05 -1.66 -13.27
CA VAL A 105 -13.01 -1.98 -11.84
C VAL A 105 -12.51 -3.41 -11.70
N ALA A 106 -11.35 -3.59 -11.04
CA ALA A 106 -10.85 -4.89 -10.63
C ALA A 106 -11.46 -5.29 -9.29
N LEU A 107 -11.99 -6.49 -9.20
CA LEU A 107 -12.53 -7.08 -7.99
C LEU A 107 -11.58 -8.17 -7.51
N VAL A 108 -11.09 -8.01 -6.29
CA VAL A 108 -10.15 -8.93 -5.66
C VAL A 108 -10.71 -9.36 -4.32
N VAL A 109 -10.68 -10.65 -4.03
CA VAL A 109 -11.05 -11.15 -2.69
C VAL A 109 -9.81 -11.20 -1.81
N CYS A 110 -9.93 -10.77 -0.56
CA CYS A 110 -8.87 -10.88 0.43
C CYS A 110 -9.35 -11.69 1.63
N GLU A 111 -8.56 -12.66 2.06
CA GLU A 111 -8.82 -13.50 3.23
C GLU A 111 -7.76 -13.22 4.31
N LYS A 112 -8.18 -13.27 5.58
CA LYS A 112 -7.27 -13.08 6.72
C LYS A 112 -6.33 -14.28 6.81
N SER A 113 -5.03 -14.04 6.92
CA SER A 113 -3.99 -15.08 6.94
C SER A 113 -3.24 -15.19 8.27
N GLY A 114 -3.51 -14.30 9.22
CA GLY A 114 -2.87 -14.23 10.53
C GLY A 114 -3.64 -13.35 11.51
N GLU A 115 -3.06 -13.07 12.66
CA GLU A 115 -3.71 -12.31 13.74
C GLU A 115 -3.48 -10.79 13.61
N GLU A 116 -2.39 -10.37 12.97
CA GLU A 116 -2.07 -8.94 12.87
C GLU A 116 -3.01 -8.22 11.91
N PRO A 117 -3.25 -6.90 12.09
CA PRO A 117 -4.16 -6.12 11.24
C PRO A 117 -3.81 -6.16 9.74
N ILE A 118 -2.53 -6.37 9.42
CA ILE A 118 -1.98 -6.39 8.08
C ILE A 118 -1.92 -7.79 7.45
N ASP A 119 -2.20 -8.86 8.21
CA ASP A 119 -2.09 -10.25 7.75
C ASP A 119 -3.27 -10.65 6.86
N TRP A 120 -3.17 -10.28 5.59
CA TRP A 120 -4.14 -10.62 4.56
C TRP A 120 -3.46 -11.24 3.33
N THR A 121 -4.19 -12.12 2.67
CA THR A 121 -3.80 -12.71 1.39
C THR A 121 -4.89 -12.46 0.37
N ALA A 122 -4.50 -12.01 -0.84
CA ALA A 122 -5.43 -11.89 -1.95
C ALA A 122 -5.63 -13.24 -2.66
N ASP A 123 -6.88 -13.53 -3.03
CA ASP A 123 -7.22 -14.67 -3.89
C ASP A 123 -6.70 -14.47 -5.32
N GLU A 124 -6.42 -15.57 -6.01
CA GLU A 124 -5.91 -15.56 -7.38
C GLU A 124 -6.93 -15.07 -8.43
N ASN A 125 -8.22 -15.17 -8.14
CA ASN A 125 -9.27 -14.88 -9.10
C ASN A 125 -9.64 -13.39 -9.15
N VAL A 126 -8.83 -12.61 -9.88
CA VAL A 126 -9.12 -11.20 -10.22
C VAL A 126 -10.11 -11.13 -11.38
N GLN A 127 -11.16 -10.31 -11.24
CA GLN A 127 -12.22 -10.14 -12.23
C GLN A 127 -12.45 -8.65 -12.51
N TYR A 128 -12.81 -8.32 -13.74
CA TYR A 128 -12.91 -6.94 -14.22
C TYR A 128 -14.31 -6.62 -14.72
N ILE A 129 -14.74 -5.38 -14.49
CA ILE A 129 -15.99 -4.83 -15.03
C ILE A 129 -15.67 -3.49 -15.64
N LYS A 130 -16.15 -3.23 -16.86
CA LYS A 130 -15.96 -1.92 -17.49
C LYS A 130 -16.86 -0.89 -16.80
N VAL A 131 -16.35 0.32 -16.57
CA VAL A 131 -17.11 1.38 -15.89
C VAL A 131 -18.35 1.78 -16.68
N ALA A 132 -18.29 1.79 -18.02
CA ALA A 132 -19.47 2.01 -18.87
C ALA A 132 -20.61 1.03 -18.54
N ASP A 133 -20.29 -0.26 -18.36
CA ASP A 133 -21.31 -1.28 -18.07
C ASP A 133 -21.93 -1.11 -16.67
N LEU A 134 -21.13 -0.63 -15.71
CA LEU A 134 -21.65 -0.29 -14.37
C LEU A 134 -22.58 0.93 -14.43
N ARG A 135 -22.26 1.93 -15.26
CA ARG A 135 -23.13 3.10 -15.51
C ARG A 135 -24.42 2.69 -16.18
N ASP A 136 -24.36 1.87 -17.23
CA ASP A 136 -25.55 1.36 -17.92
C ASP A 136 -26.48 0.60 -16.96
N ALA A 137 -25.92 -0.24 -16.08
CA ALA A 137 -26.70 -0.94 -15.06
C ALA A 137 -27.27 0.01 -13.98
N PHE A 138 -26.53 1.06 -13.61
CA PHE A 138 -26.99 2.09 -12.68
C PHE A 138 -28.17 2.89 -13.27
N ASP A 139 -28.02 3.39 -14.50
CA ASP A 139 -29.04 4.16 -15.22
C ASP A 139 -30.29 3.32 -15.53
N ALA A 140 -30.12 2.02 -15.74
CA ALA A 140 -31.21 1.06 -15.89
C ALA A 140 -31.90 0.68 -14.56
N ASN A 141 -31.58 1.33 -13.44
CA ASN A 141 -32.09 1.04 -12.10
C ASN A 141 -31.85 -0.41 -11.64
N LYS A 142 -30.76 -1.04 -12.09
CA LYS A 142 -30.37 -2.41 -11.70
C LYS A 142 -29.41 -2.44 -10.51
N VAL A 143 -29.43 -1.39 -9.68
CA VAL A 143 -28.54 -1.23 -8.52
C VAL A 143 -29.35 -1.14 -7.24
N ILE A 144 -28.93 -1.88 -6.22
CA ILE A 144 -29.52 -1.82 -4.88
C ILE A 144 -28.81 -0.71 -4.10
N GLN A 145 -29.59 0.27 -3.63
CA GLN A 145 -29.11 1.36 -2.80
C GLN A 145 -29.44 1.09 -1.32
N GLU A 146 -28.42 1.00 -0.48
CA GLU A 146 -28.57 0.74 0.96
C GLU A 146 -28.05 1.94 1.76
N ARG A 147 -28.95 2.59 2.52
CA ARG A 147 -28.59 3.70 3.42
C ARG A 147 -27.81 3.17 4.63
N PRO A 148 -26.79 3.91 5.11
CA PRO A 148 -26.02 3.52 6.30
C PRO A 148 -26.96 3.38 7.50
N LYS A 149 -26.72 2.38 8.36
CA LYS A 149 -27.65 2.02 9.45
C LYS A 149 -27.41 2.82 10.74
N GLY A 150 -26.39 3.69 10.79
CA GLY A 150 -26.12 4.52 11.97
C GLY A 150 -25.24 5.74 11.71
N ALA A 151 -25.29 6.70 12.64
CA ALA A 151 -24.54 7.96 12.58
C ALA A 151 -23.00 7.81 12.55
N GLN A 152 -22.48 6.60 12.80
CA GLN A 152 -21.04 6.28 12.82
C GLN A 152 -20.53 5.69 11.49
N GLU A 153 -21.41 5.32 10.55
CA GLU A 153 -21.03 4.62 9.30
C GLU A 153 -20.73 5.54 8.11
N GLY A 154 -20.72 6.86 8.34
CA GLY A 154 -20.54 7.86 7.27
C GLY A 154 -21.87 8.20 6.60
N PHE A 155 -21.92 9.37 5.94
CA PHE A 155 -23.12 9.89 5.26
C PHE A 155 -23.32 9.28 3.87
N GLU A 156 -22.41 8.42 3.42
CA GLU A 156 -22.41 7.87 2.06
C GLU A 156 -23.29 6.61 1.99
N THR A 157 -23.98 6.48 0.86
CA THR A 157 -24.86 5.35 0.59
C THR A 157 -24.06 4.25 -0.09
N ARG A 158 -24.37 2.98 0.22
CA ARG A 158 -23.75 1.85 -0.47
C ARG A 158 -24.57 1.51 -1.71
N LEU A 159 -23.94 1.59 -2.88
CA LEU A 159 -24.46 1.04 -4.13
C LEU A 159 -23.97 -0.39 -4.30
N THR A 160 -24.88 -1.31 -4.64
CA THR A 160 -24.56 -2.71 -4.90
C THR A 160 -25.15 -3.15 -6.23
N TRP A 161 -24.30 -3.53 -7.17
CA TRP A 161 -24.68 -4.18 -8.42
C TRP A 161 -24.88 -5.67 -8.12
N PRO A 162 -26.11 -6.19 -8.19
CA PRO A 162 -26.40 -7.57 -7.82
C PRO A 162 -25.61 -8.57 -8.67
N CYS A 163 -25.00 -9.55 -8.01
CA CYS A 163 -24.30 -10.65 -8.65
C CYS A 163 -24.40 -11.93 -7.83
N SER A 164 -24.23 -13.10 -8.45
CA SER A 164 -24.09 -14.39 -7.79
C SER A 164 -22.67 -14.90 -7.91
N VAL A 165 -22.11 -15.41 -6.81
CA VAL A 165 -20.70 -15.79 -6.70
C VAL A 165 -20.59 -17.28 -6.35
N ALA A 166 -19.61 -17.96 -6.95
CA ALA A 166 -19.28 -19.34 -6.65
C ALA A 166 -18.76 -19.49 -5.21
N SER A 167 -19.44 -20.31 -4.41
CA SER A 167 -19.00 -20.63 -3.03
C SER A 167 -17.83 -21.60 -2.97
N SER A 168 -17.50 -22.27 -4.09
CA SER A 168 -16.49 -23.31 -4.20
C SER A 168 -16.14 -23.56 -5.66
N ASP A 169 -15.05 -24.27 -5.92
CA ASP A 169 -14.73 -24.81 -7.23
C ASP A 169 -15.81 -25.80 -7.71
N GLY A 170 -16.06 -25.82 -9.02
CA GLY A 170 -17.12 -26.63 -9.59
C GLY A 170 -17.13 -26.63 -11.12
N THR A 171 -18.14 -27.29 -11.69
CA THR A 171 -18.45 -27.24 -13.12
C THR A 171 -19.91 -26.85 -13.30
N ILE A 172 -20.20 -25.89 -14.17
CA ILE A 172 -21.57 -25.49 -14.50
C ILE A 172 -22.27 -26.67 -15.17
N THR A 173 -23.43 -27.05 -14.64
CA THR A 173 -24.21 -28.19 -15.15
C THR A 173 -25.46 -27.78 -15.90
N GLU A 174 -26.03 -26.63 -15.58
CA GLU A 174 -27.30 -26.17 -16.18
C GLU A 174 -27.43 -24.65 -16.04
N ILE A 175 -27.86 -23.98 -17.11
CA ILE A 175 -28.27 -22.58 -17.14
C ILE A 175 -29.67 -22.52 -17.77
N SER A 176 -30.69 -22.45 -16.92
CA SER A 176 -32.09 -22.38 -17.33
C SER A 176 -32.80 -21.22 -16.61
N ASN A 177 -33.84 -21.49 -15.83
CA ASN A 177 -34.44 -20.53 -14.90
C ASN A 177 -33.53 -20.23 -13.68
N ARG A 178 -32.56 -21.10 -13.43
CA ARG A 178 -31.57 -21.01 -12.36
C ARG A 178 -30.21 -21.42 -12.92
N LEU A 179 -29.15 -20.98 -12.25
CA LEU A 179 -27.79 -21.40 -12.56
C LEU A 179 -27.40 -22.51 -11.59
N LYS A 180 -26.98 -23.66 -12.11
CA LYS A 180 -26.55 -24.81 -11.30
C LYS A 180 -25.11 -25.18 -11.61
N PHE A 181 -24.37 -25.52 -10.57
CA PHE A 181 -23.03 -26.09 -10.72
C PHE A 181 -22.83 -27.27 -9.77
N ARG A 182 -22.01 -28.22 -10.19
CA ARG A 182 -21.60 -29.37 -9.38
C ARG A 182 -20.28 -29.06 -8.71
N ARG A 183 -20.25 -29.09 -7.38
CA ARG A 183 -19.06 -28.82 -6.58
C ARG A 183 -18.02 -29.93 -6.74
N LEU A 184 -16.75 -29.58 -6.92
CA LEU A 184 -15.68 -30.57 -7.13
C LEU A 184 -15.40 -31.43 -5.89
N SER A 185 -15.55 -30.88 -4.68
CA SER A 185 -15.14 -31.55 -3.44
C SER A 185 -16.02 -32.75 -3.05
N ASP A 186 -17.30 -32.74 -3.40
CA ASP A 186 -18.26 -33.77 -2.97
C ASP A 186 -19.42 -34.00 -3.94
N ASN A 187 -19.34 -33.49 -5.16
CA ASN A 187 -20.35 -33.62 -6.20
C ASN A 187 -21.75 -33.07 -5.85
N ARG A 188 -21.90 -32.29 -4.77
CA ARG A 188 -23.18 -31.62 -4.47
C ARG A 188 -23.52 -30.60 -5.54
N THR A 189 -24.78 -30.58 -5.94
CA THR A 189 -25.31 -29.58 -6.87
C THR A 189 -25.73 -28.34 -6.08
N ILE A 190 -25.15 -27.20 -6.42
CA ILE A 190 -25.52 -25.89 -5.89
C ILE A 190 -26.39 -25.20 -6.93
N SER A 191 -27.52 -24.61 -6.51
CA SER A 191 -28.46 -23.92 -7.39
C SER A 191 -28.67 -22.47 -6.96
N LEU A 192 -28.27 -21.54 -7.82
CA LEU A 192 -28.33 -20.10 -7.60
C LEU A 192 -29.47 -19.48 -8.40
N ALA A 193 -30.17 -18.51 -7.80
CA ALA A 193 -31.19 -17.75 -8.49
C ALA A 193 -30.54 -16.79 -9.51
N LEU A 194 -31.21 -16.60 -10.65
CA LEU A 194 -30.87 -15.57 -11.64
C LEU A 194 -31.64 -14.26 -11.38
N SER A 195 -32.02 -14.01 -10.12
CA SER A 195 -32.59 -12.74 -9.68
C SER A 195 -32.24 -12.46 -8.22
N LYS A 196 -32.14 -11.18 -7.85
CA LYS A 196 -31.90 -10.71 -6.48
C LYS A 196 -32.71 -9.44 -6.22
N LYS A 197 -33.55 -9.45 -5.16
CA LYS A 197 -34.47 -8.35 -4.82
C LYS A 197 -35.29 -7.84 -6.04
N GLY A 198 -35.74 -8.75 -6.90
CA GLY A 198 -36.51 -8.42 -8.10
C GLY A 198 -35.69 -7.96 -9.32
N ILE A 199 -34.37 -7.84 -9.20
CA ILE A 199 -33.47 -7.49 -10.31
C ILE A 199 -32.96 -8.78 -10.95
N GLU A 200 -33.16 -8.92 -12.26
CA GLU A 200 -32.67 -10.06 -13.05
C GLU A 200 -31.15 -10.01 -13.24
N LEU A 201 -30.52 -11.20 -13.23
CA LEU A 201 -29.09 -11.39 -13.43
C LEU A 201 -28.84 -12.13 -14.73
N THR A 202 -27.87 -11.67 -15.51
CA THR A 202 -27.40 -12.36 -16.70
C THR A 202 -26.27 -13.32 -16.33
N PRO A 203 -26.33 -14.60 -16.74
CA PRO A 203 -25.20 -15.52 -16.58
C PRO A 203 -23.91 -14.98 -17.24
N CYS A 204 -22.79 -15.09 -16.53
CA CYS A 204 -21.45 -14.71 -17.00
C CYS A 204 -20.58 -15.94 -17.33
N VAL A 205 -21.19 -17.12 -17.35
CA VAL A 205 -20.55 -18.42 -17.54
C VAL A 205 -21.39 -19.28 -18.48
N SER A 206 -20.79 -20.33 -19.03
CA SER A 206 -21.45 -21.28 -19.94
C SER A 206 -21.62 -22.66 -19.29
N GLU A 207 -22.58 -23.45 -19.77
CA GLU A 207 -22.70 -24.86 -19.38
C GLU A 207 -21.42 -25.64 -19.70
N GLY A 208 -21.02 -26.55 -18.80
CA GLY A 208 -19.77 -27.30 -18.90
C GLY A 208 -18.52 -26.53 -18.46
N GLN A 209 -18.60 -25.22 -18.21
CA GLN A 209 -17.45 -24.43 -17.77
C GLN A 209 -16.99 -24.83 -16.36
N THR A 210 -15.69 -25.04 -16.19
CA THR A 210 -15.06 -25.12 -14.86
C THR A 210 -14.96 -23.74 -14.22
N ILE A 211 -15.38 -23.64 -12.96
CA ILE A 211 -15.40 -22.41 -12.18
C ILE A 211 -14.55 -22.56 -10.92
N LYS A 212 -14.07 -21.42 -10.43
CA LYS A 212 -13.33 -21.32 -9.17
C LYS A 212 -14.17 -20.69 -8.08
N ARG A 213 -13.87 -21.00 -6.81
CA ARG A 213 -14.36 -20.23 -5.66
C ARG A 213 -14.14 -18.74 -5.93
N TYR A 214 -15.08 -17.91 -5.51
CA TYR A 214 -15.08 -16.47 -5.75
C TYR A 214 -15.25 -16.01 -7.20
N GLN A 215 -15.52 -16.90 -8.16
CA GLN A 215 -15.92 -16.47 -9.51
C GLN A 215 -17.36 -15.93 -9.52
N ILE A 216 -17.57 -14.76 -10.13
CA ILE A 216 -18.91 -14.24 -10.40
C ILE A 216 -19.52 -15.07 -11.52
N LEU A 217 -20.68 -15.65 -11.25
CA LEU A 217 -21.38 -16.59 -12.14
C LEU A 217 -22.54 -15.91 -12.88
N SER A 218 -23.15 -14.90 -12.29
CA SER A 218 -24.15 -14.06 -12.93
C SER A 218 -24.14 -12.66 -12.33
N SER A 219 -24.49 -11.65 -13.12
CA SER A 219 -24.38 -10.23 -12.76
C SER A 219 -25.33 -9.36 -13.57
N VAL A 220 -25.57 -8.14 -13.11
CA VAL A 220 -26.29 -7.10 -13.87
C VAL A 220 -25.40 -6.38 -14.89
N ALA A 221 -24.08 -6.57 -14.80
CA ALA A 221 -23.08 -6.04 -15.72
C ALA A 221 -22.14 -7.17 -16.18
N PRO A 222 -21.66 -7.16 -17.45
CA PRO A 222 -20.70 -8.15 -17.94
C PRO A 222 -19.44 -8.23 -17.08
N ILE A 223 -18.96 -9.45 -16.85
CA ILE A 223 -17.74 -9.72 -16.09
C ILE A 223 -16.69 -10.27 -17.04
N SER A 224 -15.48 -9.72 -17.00
CA SER A 224 -14.34 -10.16 -17.80
C SER A 224 -13.25 -10.71 -16.90
N LYS A 225 -12.54 -11.75 -17.35
CA LYS A 225 -11.31 -12.23 -16.70
C LYS A 225 -10.07 -11.45 -17.15
N GLU A 226 -10.17 -10.80 -18.30
CA GLU A 226 -9.06 -10.11 -18.96
C GLU A 226 -9.44 -8.66 -19.27
N VAL A 227 -8.44 -7.80 -19.24
CA VAL A 227 -8.54 -6.42 -19.74
C VAL A 227 -7.98 -6.39 -21.16
N PRO A 228 -8.71 -5.79 -22.13
CA PRO A 228 -8.30 -5.83 -23.53
C PRO A 228 -6.96 -5.15 -23.77
N GLN A 229 -6.17 -5.73 -24.67
CA GLN A 229 -4.96 -5.08 -25.18
C GLN A 229 -5.34 -3.96 -26.14
N LYS A 230 -4.75 -2.79 -25.95
CA LYS A 230 -4.92 -1.62 -26.83
C LYS A 230 -3.55 -1.12 -27.23
N ASN A 231 -3.33 -0.98 -28.54
CA ASN A 231 -2.10 -0.40 -29.07
C ASN A 231 -2.25 1.12 -29.14
N ILE A 232 -1.34 1.83 -28.48
CA ILE A 232 -1.23 3.29 -28.56
C ILE A 232 0.20 3.67 -28.94
N ASP A 233 0.33 4.77 -29.68
CA ASP A 233 1.62 5.45 -29.78
C ASP A 233 1.84 6.25 -28.48
N LEU A 234 2.75 5.76 -27.63
CA LEU A 234 2.82 6.16 -26.22
C LEU A 234 3.04 7.66 -26.05
N GLU A 235 4.05 8.21 -26.71
CA GLU A 235 4.41 9.62 -26.52
C GLU A 235 3.30 10.54 -27.05
N SER A 236 2.83 10.33 -28.28
CA SER A 236 1.73 11.12 -28.86
C SER A 236 0.46 11.05 -28.01
N TYR A 237 0.12 9.85 -27.52
CA TYR A 237 -1.05 9.62 -26.68
C TYR A 237 -0.98 10.42 -25.37
N TYR A 238 0.10 10.28 -24.61
CA TYR A 238 0.22 10.96 -23.32
C TYR A 238 0.48 12.46 -23.48
N ARG A 239 1.18 12.90 -24.53
CA ARG A 239 1.32 14.33 -24.86
C ARG A 239 -0.04 14.99 -25.08
N LYS A 240 -0.95 14.33 -25.80
CA LYS A 240 -2.32 14.81 -25.98
C LYS A 240 -3.06 14.91 -24.65
N LEU A 241 -2.89 13.93 -23.77
CA LEU A 241 -3.53 13.93 -22.45
C LEU A 241 -2.97 15.01 -21.51
N LEU A 242 -1.70 15.39 -21.60
CA LEU A 242 -1.13 16.54 -20.88
C LEU A 242 -1.81 17.86 -21.23
N SER A 243 -2.43 17.96 -22.41
CA SER A 243 -3.21 19.13 -22.84
C SER A 243 -4.72 19.00 -22.58
N SER A 244 -5.16 17.93 -21.91
CA SER A 244 -6.58 17.68 -21.61
C SER A 244 -7.11 18.70 -20.59
N THR A 245 -8.39 19.07 -20.70
CA THR A 245 -9.07 19.88 -19.68
C THR A 245 -9.24 19.12 -18.36
N SER A 246 -9.26 17.78 -18.41
CA SER A 246 -9.34 16.89 -17.26
C SER A 246 -8.03 16.86 -16.46
N ILE A 247 -8.09 17.24 -15.18
CA ILE A 247 -6.94 17.14 -14.25
C ILE A 247 -6.48 15.68 -14.12
N SER A 248 -7.43 14.74 -14.08
CA SER A 248 -7.17 13.30 -13.99
C SER A 248 -6.35 12.78 -15.18
N ASP A 249 -6.58 13.35 -16.36
CA ASP A 249 -5.85 13.01 -17.60
C ASP A 249 -4.44 13.56 -17.57
N ARG A 250 -4.28 14.84 -17.21
CA ARG A 250 -2.97 15.48 -17.12
C ARG A 250 -2.11 14.83 -16.05
N TYR A 251 -2.69 14.52 -14.89
CA TYR A 251 -2.03 13.80 -13.81
C TYR A 251 -1.58 12.40 -14.26
N GLY A 252 -2.48 11.61 -14.87
CA GLY A 252 -2.12 10.27 -15.36
C GLY A 252 -1.10 10.29 -16.49
N ALA A 253 -1.13 11.30 -17.36
CA ALA A 253 -0.15 11.48 -18.40
C ALA A 253 1.24 11.85 -17.84
N ALA A 254 1.30 12.79 -16.89
CA ALA A 254 2.55 13.13 -16.21
C ALA A 254 3.15 11.92 -15.48
N LYS A 255 2.32 11.12 -14.79
CA LYS A 255 2.74 9.85 -14.20
C LYS A 255 3.29 8.89 -15.25
N ALA A 256 2.60 8.75 -16.40
CA ALA A 256 3.01 7.84 -17.46
C ALA A 256 4.37 8.16 -18.06
N TYR A 257 4.69 9.45 -18.21
CA TYR A 257 5.99 9.92 -18.72
C TYR A 257 7.16 9.35 -17.92
N SER A 258 7.02 9.16 -16.60
CA SER A 258 8.03 8.52 -15.74
C SER A 258 8.45 7.11 -16.21
N PHE A 259 7.63 6.44 -17.02
CA PHE A 259 7.80 5.05 -17.45
C PHE A 259 8.06 4.90 -18.96
N LEU A 260 8.28 6.00 -19.69
CA LEU A 260 8.55 6.00 -21.13
C LEU A 260 10.04 5.83 -21.50
N ASN A 261 10.85 5.19 -20.64
CA ASN A 261 12.26 4.83 -20.88
C ASN A 261 13.18 6.02 -21.27
N GLN A 262 13.00 7.20 -20.67
CA GLN A 262 13.92 8.35 -20.80
C GLN A 262 14.21 8.82 -22.24
N ARG A 263 13.27 8.59 -23.18
CA ARG A 263 13.39 9.03 -24.59
C ARG A 263 12.12 9.74 -25.04
N PHE A 264 11.68 10.73 -24.29
CA PHE A 264 10.54 11.55 -24.64
C PHE A 264 10.94 13.02 -24.58
N ASP A 265 10.24 13.87 -25.33
CA ASP A 265 10.48 15.30 -25.25
C ASP A 265 9.89 15.85 -23.92
N ASP A 266 10.77 16.48 -23.14
CA ASP A 266 10.51 17.03 -21.80
C ASP A 266 9.78 18.39 -21.82
N VAL A 267 9.64 19.02 -22.99
CA VAL A 267 8.99 20.34 -23.14
C VAL A 267 7.58 20.35 -22.56
N PRO A 268 6.67 19.38 -22.85
CA PRO A 268 5.33 19.38 -22.28
C PRO A 268 5.32 19.34 -20.75
N LEU A 269 6.21 18.55 -20.12
CA LEU A 269 6.29 18.49 -18.66
C LEU A 269 6.82 19.80 -18.08
N THR A 270 7.83 20.39 -18.73
CA THR A 270 8.38 21.70 -18.37
C THR A 270 7.31 22.79 -18.44
N GLU A 271 6.48 22.80 -19.48
CA GLU A 271 5.36 23.72 -19.63
C GLU A 271 4.31 23.52 -18.52
N ARG A 272 4.00 22.27 -18.15
CA ARG A 272 3.07 21.98 -17.03
C ARG A 272 3.58 22.53 -15.69
N ILE A 273 4.87 22.40 -15.40
CA ILE A 273 5.48 22.94 -14.17
C ILE A 273 5.36 24.47 -14.15
N LYS A 274 5.67 25.12 -15.28
CA LYS A 274 5.68 26.59 -15.43
C LYS A 274 4.29 27.22 -15.50
N ASP A 275 3.25 26.45 -15.83
CA ASP A 275 1.87 26.93 -15.90
C ASP A 275 1.35 27.31 -14.51
N GLY A 276 1.21 28.61 -14.24
CA GLY A 276 0.74 29.12 -12.95
C GLY A 276 -0.67 28.65 -12.54
N ALA A 277 -1.51 28.26 -13.50
CA ALA A 277 -2.87 27.77 -13.24
C ALA A 277 -2.96 26.24 -13.08
N GLU A 278 -1.87 25.52 -13.33
CA GLU A 278 -1.85 24.06 -13.24
C GLU A 278 -1.96 23.57 -11.79
N HIS A 279 -2.65 22.44 -11.62
CA HIS A 279 -2.86 21.82 -10.32
C HIS A 279 -1.53 21.31 -9.74
N ILE A 280 -1.26 21.59 -8.45
CA ILE A 280 0.00 21.24 -7.78
C ILE A 280 0.40 19.78 -7.93
N TYR A 281 -0.52 18.82 -7.73
CA TYR A 281 -0.21 17.39 -7.94
C TYR A 281 0.15 17.05 -9.39
N VAL A 282 -0.39 17.74 -10.41
CA VAL A 282 0.05 17.53 -11.80
C VAL A 282 1.48 18.05 -11.99
N LYS A 283 1.81 19.21 -11.41
CA LYS A 283 3.18 19.74 -11.43
C LYS A 283 4.16 18.83 -10.72
N LEU A 284 3.78 18.28 -9.57
CA LEU A 284 4.59 17.35 -8.79
C LEU A 284 4.81 16.02 -9.55
N GLU A 285 3.81 15.48 -10.25
CA GLU A 285 4.04 14.32 -11.13
C GLU A 285 4.94 14.66 -12.31
N ALA A 286 4.76 15.83 -12.93
CA ALA A 286 5.63 16.27 -14.03
C ALA A 286 7.07 16.44 -13.56
N ALA A 287 7.27 17.03 -12.37
CA ALA A 287 8.58 17.18 -11.75
C ALA A 287 9.20 15.82 -11.37
N SER A 288 8.39 14.88 -10.86
CA SER A 288 8.84 13.50 -10.61
C SER A 288 9.32 12.82 -11.90
N ALA A 289 8.58 12.95 -12.99
CA ALA A 289 8.97 12.40 -14.28
C ALA A 289 10.26 13.02 -14.82
N LEU A 290 10.42 14.35 -14.73
CA LEU A 290 11.65 15.04 -15.11
C LEU A 290 12.83 14.66 -14.22
N ALA A 291 12.63 14.53 -12.90
CA ALA A 291 13.68 14.10 -11.98
C ALA A 291 14.17 12.67 -12.27
N ARG A 292 13.27 11.75 -12.65
CA ARG A 292 13.64 10.40 -13.13
C ARG A 292 14.42 10.40 -14.45
N ALA A 293 14.31 11.47 -15.21
CA ALA A 293 15.09 11.71 -16.42
C ALA A 293 16.36 12.56 -16.15
N ASP A 294 16.76 12.68 -14.89
CA ASP A 294 17.93 13.44 -14.42
C ASP A 294 17.90 14.95 -14.77
N SER A 295 16.70 15.50 -15.01
CA SER A 295 16.51 16.93 -15.25
C SER A 295 16.54 17.73 -13.95
N SER A 296 17.42 18.73 -13.87
CA SER A 296 17.56 19.59 -12.68
C SER A 296 16.25 20.32 -12.35
N LEU A 297 15.48 20.72 -13.36
CA LEU A 297 14.20 21.40 -13.18
C LEU A 297 13.21 20.56 -12.35
N GLY A 298 13.23 19.23 -12.50
CA GLY A 298 12.39 18.34 -11.71
C GLY A 298 12.72 18.42 -10.22
N TYR A 299 14.00 18.30 -9.88
CA TYR A 299 14.48 18.43 -8.50
C TYR A 299 14.28 19.84 -7.94
N GLU A 300 14.64 20.88 -8.70
CA GLU A 300 14.44 22.29 -8.30
C GLU A 300 12.97 22.57 -7.94
N PHE A 301 12.03 22.06 -8.72
CA PHE A 301 10.61 22.22 -8.41
C PHE A 301 10.21 21.46 -7.14
N ILE A 302 10.62 20.20 -6.98
CA ILE A 302 10.33 19.40 -5.78
C ILE A 302 10.91 20.08 -4.53
N GLU A 303 12.16 20.58 -4.61
CA GLU A 303 12.83 21.33 -3.55
C GLU A 303 12.06 22.60 -3.19
N SER A 304 11.56 23.36 -4.17
CA SER A 304 10.73 24.53 -3.91
C SER A 304 9.44 24.18 -3.15
N VAL A 305 8.86 23.00 -3.40
CA VAL A 305 7.64 22.54 -2.72
C VAL A 305 7.91 22.09 -1.28
N LEU A 306 9.14 21.66 -0.93
CA LEU A 306 9.52 21.39 0.46
C LEU A 306 9.43 22.64 1.36
N ALA A 307 9.42 23.84 0.76
CA ALA A 307 9.25 25.13 1.44
C ALA A 307 7.83 25.71 1.34
N SER A 308 6.86 25.01 0.71
CA SER A 308 5.47 25.48 0.52
C SER A 308 4.77 25.80 1.85
N ASP A 309 3.92 26.82 1.95
CA ASP A 309 3.14 27.06 3.19
C ASP A 309 2.17 25.91 3.56
N TYR A 310 1.79 25.09 2.58
CA TYR A 310 0.89 23.95 2.77
C TYR A 310 1.67 22.67 3.13
N LEU A 311 1.40 22.13 4.31
CA LEU A 311 2.06 20.92 4.83
C LEU A 311 1.79 19.69 3.96
N GLU A 312 0.59 19.58 3.39
CA GLU A 312 0.21 18.52 2.47
C GLU A 312 1.07 18.49 1.20
N HIS A 313 1.50 19.66 0.69
CA HIS A 313 2.37 19.73 -0.48
C HIS A 313 3.80 19.31 -0.12
N ARG A 314 4.31 19.77 1.03
CA ARG A 314 5.64 19.37 1.52
C ARG A 314 5.72 17.86 1.73
N LEU A 315 4.69 17.29 2.36
CA LEU A 315 4.64 15.85 2.60
C LEU A 315 4.56 15.08 1.28
N GLU A 316 3.79 15.56 0.29
CA GLU A 316 3.78 14.95 -1.04
C GLU A 316 5.16 14.98 -1.72
N ALA A 317 5.88 16.10 -1.62
CA ALA A 317 7.23 16.23 -2.14
C ALA A 317 8.21 15.24 -1.46
N VAL A 318 8.10 15.07 -0.13
CA VAL A 318 8.86 14.05 0.61
C VAL A 318 8.55 12.63 0.12
N ILE A 319 7.27 12.30 -0.12
CA ILE A 319 6.89 10.98 -0.63
C ILE A 319 7.46 10.77 -2.05
N ILE A 320 7.38 11.79 -2.90
CA ILE A 320 7.95 11.74 -4.26
C ILE A 320 9.46 11.49 -4.22
N LEU A 321 10.20 12.19 -3.36
CA LEU A 321 11.64 11.96 -3.19
C LEU A 321 11.93 10.51 -2.78
N GLY A 322 11.08 9.92 -1.92
CA GLY A 322 11.16 8.50 -1.54
C GLY A 322 10.91 7.51 -2.70
N GLU A 323 10.28 7.94 -3.80
CA GLU A 323 10.08 7.13 -5.02
C GLU A 323 11.21 7.30 -6.05
N LEU A 324 12.02 8.34 -5.90
CA LEU A 324 13.12 8.71 -6.80
C LEU A 324 14.43 8.09 -6.29
N MET A 325 14.73 6.88 -6.76
CA MET A 325 15.87 6.04 -6.35
C MET A 325 17.25 6.65 -6.70
N SER A 326 17.65 7.71 -6.00
CA SER A 326 18.89 8.46 -6.25
C SER A 326 19.51 9.00 -4.97
N GLU A 327 20.84 9.19 -4.98
CA GLU A 327 21.56 9.84 -3.87
C GLU A 327 21.14 11.31 -3.70
N HIS A 328 20.77 12.01 -4.77
CA HIS A 328 20.25 13.39 -4.69
C HIS A 328 18.98 13.44 -3.85
N SER A 329 18.03 12.52 -4.09
CA SER A 329 16.82 12.40 -3.28
C SER A 329 17.13 12.10 -1.81
N ALA A 330 18.09 11.20 -1.54
CA ALA A 330 18.49 10.91 -0.16
C ALA A 330 19.08 12.14 0.54
N GLN A 331 19.91 12.94 -0.15
CA GLN A 331 20.47 14.17 0.42
C GLN A 331 19.37 15.17 0.78
N LEU A 332 18.39 15.40 -0.10
CA LEU A 332 17.25 16.27 0.19
C LEU A 332 16.40 15.77 1.36
N LEU A 333 16.13 14.46 1.42
CA LEU A 333 15.41 13.86 2.53
C LEU A 333 16.18 13.95 3.85
N ILE A 334 17.50 13.81 3.83
CA ILE A 334 18.35 14.01 5.02
C ILE A 334 18.25 15.46 5.49
N GLN A 335 18.30 16.44 4.58
CA GLN A 335 18.11 17.86 4.93
C GLN A 335 16.75 18.10 5.59
N VAL A 336 15.67 17.53 5.04
CA VAL A 336 14.32 17.62 5.63
C VAL A 336 14.26 16.95 7.01
N LEU A 337 14.91 15.80 7.19
CA LEU A 337 14.93 15.08 8.46
C LEU A 337 15.58 15.90 9.59
N VAL A 338 16.68 16.61 9.30
CA VAL A 338 17.44 17.39 10.30
C VAL A 338 16.95 18.84 10.46
N ASP A 339 16.05 19.30 9.59
CA ASP A 339 15.50 20.65 9.67
C ASP A 339 14.44 20.75 10.79
N ASN A 340 14.87 21.30 11.93
CA ASN A 340 14.01 21.51 13.09
C ASN A 340 12.90 22.55 12.88
N THR A 341 12.89 23.29 11.76
CA THR A 341 11.79 24.19 11.38
C THR A 341 10.65 23.45 10.67
N GLN A 342 10.91 22.24 10.17
CA GLN A 342 9.87 21.41 9.53
C GLN A 342 8.95 20.77 10.56
N HIS A 343 7.70 20.56 10.13
CA HIS A 343 6.72 19.84 10.94
C HIS A 343 7.18 18.40 11.22
N GLU A 344 6.94 17.90 12.43
CA GLU A 344 7.44 16.59 12.88
C GLU A 344 7.01 15.42 11.98
N GLU A 345 5.81 15.46 11.42
CA GLU A 345 5.33 14.44 10.49
C GLU A 345 6.01 14.51 9.12
N ILE A 346 6.47 15.68 8.68
CA ILE A 346 7.27 15.82 7.46
C ILE A 346 8.65 15.22 7.69
N ARG A 347 9.28 15.54 8.83
CA ARG A 347 10.57 14.97 9.24
C ARG A 347 10.48 13.44 9.40
N GLY A 348 9.44 12.94 10.05
CA GLY A 348 9.15 11.51 10.14
C GLY A 348 8.85 10.88 8.78
N GLY A 349 8.18 11.61 7.89
CA GLY A 349 8.00 11.22 6.49
C GLY A 349 9.31 11.11 5.74
N ALA A 350 10.28 11.99 6.00
CA ALA A 350 11.59 11.93 5.40
C ALA A 350 12.40 10.73 5.91
N ALA A 351 12.34 10.43 7.21
CA ALA A 351 12.90 9.18 7.75
C ALA A 351 12.30 7.95 7.07
N TRP A 352 10.97 7.89 6.94
CA TRP A 352 10.26 6.83 6.22
C TRP A 352 10.73 6.69 4.76
N ALA A 353 10.83 7.81 4.05
CA ALA A 353 11.23 7.85 2.65
C ALA A 353 12.70 7.39 2.45
N LEU A 354 13.62 7.73 3.36
CA LEU A 354 14.99 7.20 3.34
C LEU A 354 15.02 5.67 3.46
N GLY A 355 14.10 5.10 4.25
CA GLY A 355 13.89 3.66 4.33
C GLY A 355 13.35 3.05 3.03
N GLU A 356 12.48 3.75 2.30
CA GLU A 356 12.00 3.32 0.97
C GLU A 356 13.13 3.35 -0.07
N LEU A 357 13.98 4.38 -0.05
CA LEU A 357 15.16 4.47 -0.94
C LEU A 357 16.17 3.36 -0.70
N ASN A 358 16.28 2.88 0.55
CA ASN A 358 17.16 1.78 0.95
C ASN A 358 18.62 1.98 0.47
N LEU A 359 19.14 3.20 0.66
CA LEU A 359 20.52 3.57 0.33
C LEU A 359 21.39 3.56 1.57
N LYS A 360 22.53 2.85 1.53
CA LYS A 360 23.46 2.73 2.65
C LYS A 360 23.88 4.09 3.24
N SER A 361 24.00 5.12 2.40
CA SER A 361 24.33 6.50 2.79
C SER A 361 23.35 7.13 3.79
N SER A 362 22.13 6.61 3.88
CA SER A 362 21.08 7.15 4.76
C SER A 362 21.13 6.63 6.20
N ILE A 363 21.86 5.53 6.46
CA ILE A 363 21.92 4.88 7.78
C ILE A 363 22.37 5.85 8.89
N PRO A 364 23.45 6.65 8.73
CA PRO A 364 23.90 7.54 9.80
C PRO A 364 22.84 8.58 10.20
N SER A 365 22.13 9.17 9.24
CA SER A 365 21.08 10.16 9.51
C SER A 365 19.86 9.55 10.20
N LEU A 366 19.48 8.32 9.83
CA LEU A 366 18.42 7.57 10.52
C LEU A 366 18.81 7.24 11.96
N ILE A 367 20.06 6.89 12.22
CA ILE A 367 20.55 6.65 13.58
C ILE A 367 20.57 7.93 14.40
N SER A 368 21.09 9.02 13.82
CA SER A 368 21.09 10.33 14.49
C SER A 368 19.68 10.80 14.86
N ALA A 369 18.66 10.40 14.10
CA ALA A 369 17.26 10.73 14.40
C ALA A 369 16.74 10.10 15.71
N PHE A 370 17.43 9.11 16.29
CA PHE A 370 17.10 8.59 17.62
C PHE A 370 17.36 9.58 18.76
N ASN A 371 18.16 10.62 18.50
CA ASN A 371 18.40 11.72 19.45
C ASN A 371 17.27 12.78 19.43
N GLU A 372 16.29 12.65 18.54
CA GLU A 372 15.17 13.59 18.44
C GLU A 372 14.19 13.48 19.60
N VAL A 373 13.66 14.62 20.04
CA VAL A 373 12.63 14.68 21.09
C VAL A 373 11.32 14.09 20.57
N SER A 374 10.98 14.37 19.31
CA SER A 374 9.72 13.92 18.69
C SER A 374 9.70 12.40 18.51
N LEU A 375 8.76 11.75 19.20
CA LEU A 375 8.57 10.30 19.13
C LEU A 375 8.18 9.82 17.72
N PRO A 376 7.29 10.48 16.95
CA PRO A 376 7.00 10.12 15.57
C PRO A 376 8.24 9.96 14.69
N ILE A 377 9.23 10.86 14.81
CA ILE A 377 10.46 10.80 14.02
C ILE A 377 11.27 9.55 14.37
N ARG A 378 11.47 9.30 15.68
CA ARG A 378 12.19 8.11 16.17
C ARG A 378 11.55 6.80 15.73
N VAL A 379 10.22 6.73 15.75
CA VAL A 379 9.46 5.54 15.31
C VAL A 379 9.69 5.27 13.83
N GLU A 380 9.62 6.30 12.98
CA GLU A 380 9.84 6.13 11.54
C GLU A 380 11.30 5.83 11.19
N ALA A 381 12.25 6.41 11.94
CA ALA A 381 13.67 6.06 11.82
C ALA A 381 13.91 4.58 12.16
N ALA A 382 13.32 4.07 13.24
CA ALA A 382 13.47 2.67 13.66
C ALA A 382 12.86 1.69 12.63
N ARG A 383 11.66 2.00 12.11
CA ARG A 383 11.00 1.21 11.05
C ARG A 383 11.82 1.19 9.77
N SER A 384 12.38 2.33 9.39
CA SER A 384 13.23 2.47 8.21
C SER A 384 14.52 1.69 8.36
N LEU A 385 15.19 1.80 9.52
CA LEU A 385 16.40 1.06 9.82
C LEU A 385 16.16 -0.46 9.82
N LYS A 386 15.03 -0.93 10.38
CA LYS A 386 14.60 -2.34 10.30
C LYS A 386 14.51 -2.80 8.84
N ARG A 387 13.88 -1.99 7.97
CA ARG A 387 13.77 -2.33 6.54
C ARG A 387 15.14 -2.42 5.88
N MET A 388 16.04 -1.48 6.19
CA MET A 388 17.40 -1.45 5.65
C MET A 388 18.25 -2.66 6.05
N CYS A 389 17.95 -3.31 7.19
CA CYS A 389 18.60 -4.57 7.56
C CYS A 389 18.47 -5.65 6.47
N ASN A 390 17.43 -5.63 5.62
CA ASN A 390 17.32 -6.58 4.50
C ASN A 390 18.51 -6.54 3.55
N SER A 391 19.17 -5.38 3.42
CA SER A 391 20.31 -5.17 2.51
C SER A 391 21.62 -4.87 3.23
N TYR A 392 21.56 -4.35 4.46
CA TYR A 392 22.73 -3.79 5.15
C TYR A 392 22.81 -4.17 6.63
N VAL A 393 22.35 -5.37 7.01
CA VAL A 393 22.39 -5.84 8.41
C VAL A 393 23.77 -5.69 9.04
N ASP A 394 24.85 -6.00 8.33
CA ASP A 394 26.23 -5.88 8.83
C ASP A 394 26.61 -4.42 9.15
N VAL A 395 26.11 -3.46 8.36
CA VAL A 395 26.35 -2.03 8.58
C VAL A 395 25.59 -1.57 9.83
N VAL A 396 24.36 -2.05 10.01
CA VAL A 396 23.54 -1.73 11.19
C VAL A 396 24.14 -2.37 12.46
N LEU A 397 24.69 -3.59 12.37
CA LEU A 397 25.41 -4.26 13.46
C LEU A 397 26.70 -3.50 13.85
N ASN A 398 27.48 -3.02 12.88
CA ASN A 398 28.62 -2.17 13.19
C ASN A 398 28.18 -0.85 13.85
N SER A 399 27.08 -0.26 13.38
CA SER A 399 26.54 0.97 13.94
C SER A 399 26.04 0.78 15.38
N PHE A 400 25.51 -0.40 15.75
CA PHE A 400 25.14 -0.72 17.13
C PHE A 400 26.33 -0.59 18.11
N ARG A 401 27.53 -0.99 17.67
CA ARG A 401 28.76 -0.90 18.46
C ARG A 401 29.23 0.54 18.64
N GLU A 402 29.12 1.34 17.58
CA GLU A 402 29.61 2.72 17.53
C GLU A 402 28.61 3.74 18.10
N ALA A 403 27.34 3.36 18.18
CA ALA A 403 26.25 4.21 18.65
C ALA A 403 26.41 4.62 20.11
N THR A 404 25.88 5.81 20.43
CA THR A 404 25.71 6.28 21.82
C THR A 404 24.62 5.48 22.55
N GLU A 405 24.56 5.60 23.89
CA GLU A 405 23.49 4.99 24.70
C GLU A 405 22.09 5.51 24.31
N ALA A 406 21.98 6.73 23.78
CA ALA A 406 20.71 7.31 23.32
C ALA A 406 20.22 6.70 22.00
N GLU A 407 21.14 6.29 21.12
CA GLU A 407 20.84 5.77 19.78
C GLU A 407 20.64 4.26 19.78
N ARG A 408 21.38 3.54 20.63
CA ARG A 408 21.37 2.08 20.72
C ARG A 408 19.97 1.46 20.87
N PRO A 409 19.02 2.02 21.66
CA PRO A 409 17.65 1.49 21.75
C PRO A 409 16.95 1.34 20.40
N GLY A 410 17.07 2.36 19.53
CA GLY A 410 16.41 2.37 18.21
C GLY A 410 17.04 1.36 17.25
N ILE A 411 18.37 1.23 17.28
CA ILE A 411 19.11 0.24 16.50
C ILE A 411 18.73 -1.18 16.95
N SER A 412 18.65 -1.40 18.26
CA SER A 412 18.28 -2.68 18.85
C SER A 412 16.84 -3.09 18.54
N TRP A 413 15.92 -2.13 18.55
CA TRP A 413 14.55 -2.38 18.07
C TRP A 413 14.55 -2.84 16.61
N ALA A 414 15.32 -2.18 15.74
CA ALA A 414 15.41 -2.53 14.33
C ALA A 414 16.01 -3.92 14.10
N LEU A 415 17.12 -4.26 14.75
CA LEU A 415 17.80 -5.56 14.65
C LEU A 415 16.94 -6.71 15.22
N GLY A 416 16.33 -6.50 16.39
CA GLY A 416 15.45 -7.49 17.03
C GLY A 416 14.24 -7.82 16.15
N ASN A 417 13.55 -6.79 15.64
CA ASN A 417 12.38 -6.96 14.76
C ASN A 417 12.73 -7.40 13.33
N TYR A 418 13.98 -7.23 12.89
CA TYR A 418 14.46 -7.82 11.65
C TYR A 418 14.72 -9.32 11.80
N GLY A 419 15.39 -9.71 12.89
CA GLY A 419 15.53 -11.10 13.31
C GLY A 419 16.42 -11.99 12.43
N LYS A 420 17.01 -11.49 11.34
CA LYS A 420 17.85 -12.26 10.39
C LYS A 420 19.34 -11.85 10.40
N TRP A 421 19.95 -11.72 11.57
CA TRP A 421 21.38 -11.42 11.78
C TRP A 421 22.19 -12.65 12.22
N ASP A 422 23.52 -12.65 12.14
CA ASP A 422 24.35 -13.74 12.68
C ASP A 422 24.60 -13.56 14.20
N LEU A 423 24.41 -14.62 15.00
CA LEU A 423 24.55 -14.52 16.46
C LEU A 423 26.01 -14.30 16.89
N ALA A 424 26.96 -14.94 16.25
CA ALA A 424 28.37 -14.80 16.60
C ALA A 424 28.86 -13.38 16.28
N ASP A 425 28.45 -12.82 15.13
CA ASP A 425 28.77 -11.44 14.77
C ASP A 425 28.13 -10.44 15.75
N LEU A 426 26.83 -10.57 16.06
CA LEU A 426 26.18 -9.71 17.06
C LEU A 426 26.91 -9.73 18.41
N VAL A 427 27.25 -10.92 18.92
CA VAL A 427 27.98 -11.06 20.19
C VAL A 427 29.38 -10.43 20.10
N ALA A 428 30.06 -10.53 18.95
CA ALA A 428 31.34 -9.88 18.73
C ALA A 428 31.27 -8.34 18.68
N LYS A 429 30.09 -7.76 18.44
CA LYS A 429 29.85 -6.30 18.50
C LYS A 429 29.47 -5.78 19.89
N ILE A 430 29.20 -6.65 20.84
CA ILE A 430 28.87 -6.29 22.21
C ILE A 430 30.15 -6.22 23.04
N ASP A 431 30.47 -5.04 23.58
CA ASP A 431 31.52 -4.91 24.59
C ASP A 431 31.03 -5.52 25.91
N GLN A 432 31.73 -6.56 26.37
CA GLN A 432 31.47 -7.22 27.65
C GLN A 432 31.69 -6.30 28.87
N GLY A 433 32.42 -5.21 28.72
CA GLY A 433 32.54 -4.18 29.76
C GLY A 433 31.33 -3.24 29.84
N SER A 434 30.49 -3.20 28.81
CA SER A 434 29.39 -2.24 28.70
C SER A 434 28.05 -2.85 29.11
N LEU A 435 27.51 -2.36 30.23
CA LEU A 435 26.18 -2.78 30.71
C LEU A 435 25.08 -2.42 29.69
N ASP A 436 25.13 -1.22 29.11
CA ASP A 436 24.14 -0.78 28.13
C ASP A 436 24.15 -1.66 26.87
N MET A 437 25.34 -1.99 26.34
CA MET A 437 25.43 -2.90 25.18
C MET A 437 24.91 -4.31 25.52
N ARG A 438 25.16 -4.83 26.72
CA ARG A 438 24.61 -6.12 27.15
C ARG A 438 23.09 -6.09 27.26
N GLN A 439 22.50 -5.04 27.83
CA GLN A 439 21.05 -4.90 27.95
C GLN A 439 20.37 -4.88 26.58
N TRP A 440 20.91 -4.08 25.67
CA TRP A 440 20.36 -3.97 24.32
C TRP A 440 20.68 -5.17 23.42
N GLY A 441 21.83 -5.82 23.62
CA GLY A 441 22.13 -7.12 23.03
C GLY A 441 21.14 -8.19 23.50
N ALA A 442 20.81 -8.21 24.78
CA ALA A 442 19.81 -9.13 25.35
C ALA A 442 18.44 -8.88 24.74
N TYR A 443 18.06 -7.62 24.52
CA TYR A 443 16.82 -7.26 23.83
C TYR A 443 16.81 -7.79 22.38
N ILE A 444 17.88 -7.56 21.60
CA ILE A 444 17.96 -8.01 20.19
C ILE A 444 17.79 -9.52 20.11
N ILE A 445 18.54 -10.27 20.93
CA ILE A 445 18.52 -11.73 20.95
C ILE A 445 17.16 -12.23 21.46
N GLY A 446 16.69 -11.68 22.57
CA GLY A 446 15.49 -12.14 23.26
C GLY A 446 14.16 -11.82 22.57
N THR A 447 14.13 -10.83 21.68
CA THR A 447 12.94 -10.51 20.85
C THR A 447 12.91 -11.24 19.50
N SER A 448 14.01 -11.89 19.12
CA SER A 448 14.07 -12.72 17.91
C SER A 448 13.45 -14.11 18.15
N ASP A 449 13.10 -14.82 17.06
CA ASP A 449 12.58 -16.20 17.14
C ASP A 449 13.60 -17.12 17.83
N PRO A 450 13.28 -17.66 19.03
CA PRO A 450 14.20 -18.50 19.79
C PRO A 450 14.63 -19.75 19.01
N ASN A 451 13.77 -20.29 18.14
CA ASN A 451 14.07 -21.50 17.38
C ASN A 451 15.28 -21.34 16.46
N ARG A 452 15.58 -20.11 16.03
CA ARG A 452 16.71 -19.79 15.15
C ARG A 452 18.06 -19.94 15.85
N ILE A 453 18.10 -19.73 17.16
CA ILE A 453 19.33 -19.59 17.94
C ILE A 453 19.42 -20.57 19.12
N ILE A 454 18.42 -21.43 19.31
CA ILE A 454 18.33 -22.35 20.46
C ILE A 454 19.54 -23.30 20.56
N ASN A 455 20.12 -23.69 19.43
CA ASN A 455 21.30 -24.58 19.41
C ASN A 455 22.60 -23.83 19.74
N ASP A 456 22.63 -22.52 19.49
CA ASP A 456 23.83 -21.69 19.65
C ASP A 456 23.84 -20.91 20.98
N ILE A 457 22.68 -20.77 21.63
CA ILE A 457 22.54 -20.00 22.88
C ILE A 457 23.33 -20.60 24.05
N GLU A 458 23.59 -21.91 24.06
CA GLU A 458 24.44 -22.54 25.09
C GLU A 458 25.92 -22.18 24.94
N ASN A 459 26.37 -21.82 23.73
CA ASN A 459 27.71 -21.25 23.55
C ASN A 459 27.79 -19.84 24.12
N LEU A 460 26.70 -19.06 24.03
CA LEU A 460 26.65 -17.73 24.62
C LEU A 460 26.85 -17.80 26.14
N LYS A 461 26.34 -18.82 26.83
CA LYS A 461 26.58 -19.03 28.27
C LYS A 461 28.07 -19.11 28.62
N LYS A 462 28.90 -19.64 27.73
CA LYS A 462 30.36 -19.75 27.92
C LYS A 462 31.07 -18.43 27.62
N ILE A 463 30.59 -17.70 26.61
CA ILE A 463 31.22 -16.46 26.10
C ILE A 463 30.86 -15.25 26.97
N ASP A 464 29.57 -15.11 27.30
CA ASP A 464 29.03 -14.06 28.17
C ASP A 464 27.85 -14.60 29.01
N PRO A 465 28.14 -15.13 30.22
CA PRO A 465 27.11 -15.68 31.11
C PRO A 465 26.04 -14.66 31.53
N GLN A 466 26.39 -13.37 31.60
CA GLN A 466 25.46 -12.31 32.01
C GLN A 466 24.46 -12.01 30.89
N LEU A 467 24.95 -11.93 29.65
CA LEU A 467 24.10 -11.76 28.48
C LEU A 467 23.15 -12.96 28.30
N TYR A 468 23.66 -14.19 28.43
CA TYR A 468 22.84 -15.41 28.44
C TYR A 468 21.74 -15.36 29.50
N PHE A 469 22.09 -14.99 30.73
CA PHE A 469 21.10 -14.87 31.81
C PHE A 469 20.01 -13.85 31.47
N ALA A 470 20.37 -12.67 30.96
CA ALA A 470 19.39 -11.64 30.59
C ALA A 470 18.43 -12.10 29.48
N VAL A 471 18.94 -12.79 28.45
CA VAL A 471 18.12 -13.34 27.36
C VAL A 471 17.14 -14.40 27.88
N THR A 472 17.63 -15.34 28.69
CA THR A 472 16.77 -16.43 29.21
C THR A 472 15.69 -15.92 30.16
N VAL A 473 15.98 -14.88 30.95
CA VAL A 473 14.97 -14.18 31.77
C VAL A 473 13.92 -13.52 30.89
N LEU A 474 14.32 -12.80 29.84
CA LEU A 474 13.38 -12.15 28.92
C LEU A 474 12.45 -13.18 28.27
N TRP A 475 12.98 -14.30 27.78
CA TRP A 475 12.17 -15.39 27.25
C TRP A 475 11.21 -16.00 28.28
N LYS A 476 11.66 -16.17 29.53
CA LYS A 476 10.80 -16.69 30.60
C LYS A 476 9.62 -15.76 30.87
N ILE A 477 9.83 -14.45 30.80
CA ILE A 477 8.78 -13.45 30.96
C ILE A 477 7.85 -13.46 29.74
N THR A 478 8.38 -13.36 28.52
CA THR A 478 7.59 -13.21 27.29
C THR A 478 6.79 -14.47 26.91
N SER A 479 7.27 -15.65 27.31
CA SER A 479 6.53 -16.92 27.15
C SER A 479 5.54 -17.22 28.28
N SER A 480 5.50 -16.38 29.32
CA SER A 480 4.59 -16.58 30.44
C SER A 480 3.16 -16.18 30.07
N TRP A 481 2.18 -16.90 30.61
CA TRP A 481 0.76 -16.60 30.44
C TRP A 481 0.37 -15.20 30.97
N ILE A 482 1.20 -14.61 31.83
CA ILE A 482 0.97 -13.25 32.36
C ILE A 482 1.44 -12.13 31.42
N TYR A 483 2.29 -12.41 30.42
CA TYR A 483 2.96 -11.36 29.63
C TYR A 483 1.99 -10.44 28.89
N GLN A 484 0.88 -10.99 28.41
CA GLN A 484 -0.18 -10.26 27.74
C GLN A 484 -1.50 -10.24 28.54
N LEU A 485 -1.45 -10.57 29.84
CA LEU A 485 -2.63 -10.56 30.68
C LEU A 485 -3.13 -9.12 30.84
N LYS A 486 -4.30 -8.83 30.28
CA LYS A 486 -4.97 -7.53 30.39
C LYS A 486 -6.06 -7.62 31.44
N GLU A 487 -6.08 -6.67 32.38
CA GLU A 487 -7.25 -6.38 33.21
C GLU A 487 -8.22 -5.61 32.33
N TYR A 488 -9.20 -6.29 31.73
CA TYR A 488 -10.21 -5.65 30.89
C TYR A 488 -11.09 -4.69 31.70
#